data_AF-A0A3P8X1G2-F1
#
_entry.id   AF-A0A3P8X1G2-F1
#
_cell.length_a   1.000
_cell.length_b   1.000
_cell.length_c   1.000
_cell.angle_alpha   90.00
_cell.angle_beta   90.00
_cell.angle_gamma   90.00
#
_symmetry.space_group_name_H-M   'P 1'
#
loop_
_entity.id
_entity.type
_entity.pdbx_description
1 polymer ?
#
loop_
_entity_poly.entity_id
_entity_poly.type
_entity_poly.pdbx_seq_one_letter_code
_entity_poly.pdbx_strand_id
1 'polypeptide(L)'
;MRERDQHFSSGNYPEDPTGVRCSQFVCFVIVAIPLAATLFTALKHWQRNKGGALSPESSKINYGKNTRNHVRLCFSRHCLERLLQMLCLQNTSKGVLSTASSIPGGAYSSLYGIRVLSLLWIICGHLAKLTIQNSLETLKSNRLYVISYSGPVFLAVDTFLLMGGLLSARTLLNFIKRADGEMNATLVARYLLNRIKRTQPLNIFIMCLAIGLSSLFSLQPHQFLGTGCKKYWWANVLLVNNLIGNHICIPWTWYISLDFQFYATTPLLLFFYKLNLRVFTVVSGALLLLTTTVGAVLPALLQMPVFSPLPIEKKEVYYMYYYSSPFTRYGPFLIGIITGIYMTTKTDRLIKQRWQAAVGWFCSLSLMALLVEMAYILKDTPSYPSIPHALYQGLHRTLWTCAVSWIIVACEEGYGGFIKSFLCCGIWIPLSNISLACYLIHPLLILLYNGAQVTPFIYTDLNFMYLFFGCVVSTVLISYLLTVLIERPYFFKLT
;
A
#
# COMPACT_ATOMS: atom_id res chain seq x y z
N MET A 1 39.33 -37.71 8.17
CA MET A 1 39.04 -36.82 9.30
C MET A 1 38.18 -35.67 8.74
N ARG A 2 36.93 -35.86 8.29
CA ARG A 2 35.69 -36.14 9.02
C ARG A 2 35.56 -35.44 10.38
N GLU A 3 34.52 -34.60 10.45
CA GLU A 3 33.83 -34.05 11.63
C GLU A 3 34.49 -32.87 12.35
N ARG A 4 34.21 -31.67 11.83
CA ARG A 4 33.75 -30.51 12.61
C ARG A 4 33.06 -29.54 11.64
N ASP A 5 32.00 -28.89 12.10
CA ASP A 5 31.17 -27.89 11.39
C ASP A 5 29.85 -28.40 10.79
N GLN A 6 29.08 -29.16 11.56
CA GLN A 6 27.61 -29.15 11.49
C GLN A 6 27.01 -29.05 12.89
N HIS A 7 27.07 -27.86 13.48
CA HIS A 7 26.18 -27.47 14.58
C HIS A 7 25.63 -26.06 14.31
N PHE A 8 24.82 -25.94 13.26
CA PHE A 8 23.75 -24.95 13.30
C PHE A 8 22.71 -25.51 14.27
N SER A 9 22.72 -24.98 15.50
CA SER A 9 21.69 -25.23 16.49
C SER A 9 20.33 -24.92 15.87
N SER A 10 19.57 -25.97 15.58
CA SER A 10 18.13 -25.92 15.39
C SER A 10 17.52 -25.53 16.74
N GLY A 11 17.56 -24.23 17.05
CA GLY A 11 16.82 -23.67 18.16
C GLY A 11 15.33 -23.78 17.85
N ASN A 12 14.72 -24.89 18.23
CA ASN A 12 13.30 -24.94 18.57
C ASN A 12 13.10 -24.00 19.76
N TYR A 13 12.99 -22.70 19.50
CA TYR A 13 12.47 -21.78 20.49
C TYR A 13 10.99 -22.15 20.68
N PRO A 14 10.58 -22.61 21.88
CA PRO A 14 9.16 -22.84 22.13
C PRO A 14 8.42 -21.53 21.89
N GLU A 15 7.44 -21.56 20.98
CA GLU A 15 6.56 -20.42 20.78
C GLU A 15 5.88 -20.09 22.12
N ASP A 16 5.94 -18.82 22.51
CA ASP A 16 5.36 -18.37 23.77
C ASP A 16 3.81 -18.40 23.65
N PRO A 17 3.13 -19.34 24.31
CA PRO A 17 1.69 -19.51 24.14
C PRO A 17 0.90 -18.28 24.58
N THR A 18 1.50 -17.39 25.40
CA THR A 18 0.87 -16.15 25.85
C THR A 18 0.77 -15.11 24.73
N GLY A 19 1.81 -14.98 23.90
CA GLY A 19 1.85 -14.04 22.77
C GLY A 19 0.88 -14.43 21.66
N VAL A 20 0.78 -15.73 21.37
CA VAL A 20 -0.16 -16.30 20.38
C VAL A 20 -1.61 -16.07 20.83
N ARG A 21 -1.94 -16.38 22.09
CA ARG A 21 -3.27 -16.15 22.65
C ARG A 21 -3.66 -14.67 22.63
N CYS A 22 -2.72 -13.77 22.94
CA CYS A 22 -2.93 -12.33 22.85
C CYS A 22 -3.22 -11.89 21.40
N SER A 23 -2.46 -12.42 20.44
CA SER A 23 -2.66 -12.14 19.01
C SER A 23 -4.05 -12.60 18.51
N GLN A 24 -4.44 -13.82 18.85
CA GLN A 24 -5.75 -14.38 18.52
C GLN A 24 -6.88 -13.59 19.20
N PHE A 25 -6.69 -13.17 20.45
CA PHE A 25 -7.63 -12.31 21.17
C PHE A 25 -7.79 -10.94 20.50
N VAL A 26 -6.70 -10.29 20.06
CA VAL A 26 -6.76 -9.01 19.34
C VAL A 26 -7.51 -9.17 18.01
N CYS A 27 -7.25 -10.22 17.24
CA CYS A 27 -8.01 -10.52 16.03
C CYS A 27 -9.49 -10.71 16.32
N PHE A 28 -9.82 -11.48 17.38
CA PHE A 28 -11.20 -11.71 17.79
C PHE A 28 -11.89 -10.41 18.19
N VAL A 29 -11.26 -9.56 18.99
CA VAL A 29 -11.83 -8.26 19.42
C VAL A 29 -12.04 -7.32 18.23
N ILE A 30 -11.05 -7.18 17.34
CA ILE A 30 -11.14 -6.30 16.16
C ILE A 30 -12.28 -6.74 15.22
N VAL A 31 -12.55 -8.05 15.10
CA VAL A 31 -13.64 -8.58 14.27
C VAL A 31 -14.99 -8.58 15.01
N ALA A 32 -15.00 -8.88 16.30
CA ALA A 32 -16.21 -8.95 17.11
C ALA A 32 -16.88 -7.59 17.29
N ILE A 33 -16.13 -6.50 17.41
CA ILE A 33 -16.69 -5.15 17.57
C ILE A 33 -17.60 -4.74 16.37
N PRO A 34 -17.14 -4.80 15.11
CA PRO A 34 -17.98 -4.55 13.93
C PRO A 34 -19.15 -5.52 13.77
N LEU A 35 -18.95 -6.81 14.07
CA LEU A 35 -20.01 -7.82 14.00
C LEU A 35 -21.11 -7.57 15.03
N ALA A 36 -20.74 -7.28 16.28
CA ALA A 36 -21.66 -6.93 17.35
C ALA A 36 -22.42 -5.63 17.03
N ALA A 37 -21.75 -4.63 16.46
CA ALA A 37 -22.39 -3.39 16.02
C ALA A 37 -23.37 -3.61 14.86
N THR A 38 -23.05 -4.53 13.94
CA THR A 38 -23.95 -4.93 12.85
C THR A 38 -25.17 -5.68 13.39
N LEU A 39 -24.98 -6.61 14.33
CA LEU A 39 -26.07 -7.32 14.99
C LEU A 39 -26.98 -6.34 15.75
N PHE A 40 -26.40 -5.41 16.51
CA PHE A 40 -27.14 -4.39 17.24
C PHE A 40 -27.98 -3.49 16.32
N THR A 41 -27.41 -3.06 15.19
CA THR A 41 -28.14 -2.23 14.21
C THR A 41 -29.23 -3.00 13.48
N ALA A 42 -28.99 -4.26 13.13
CA ALA A 42 -30.00 -5.15 12.55
C ALA A 42 -31.16 -5.39 13.53
N LEU A 43 -30.85 -5.66 14.80
CA LEU A 43 -31.85 -5.85 15.86
C LEU A 43 -32.67 -4.57 16.09
N LYS A 44 -32.04 -3.40 16.10
CA LYS A 44 -32.75 -2.12 16.25
C LYS A 44 -33.62 -1.79 15.03
N HIS A 45 -33.17 -2.09 13.82
CA HIS A 45 -33.97 -1.94 12.60
C HIS A 45 -35.16 -2.90 12.61
N TRP A 46 -34.96 -4.15 13.06
CA TRP A 46 -36.03 -5.13 13.24
C TRP A 46 -37.04 -4.70 14.31
N GLN A 47 -36.58 -4.18 15.46
CA GLN A 47 -37.45 -3.63 16.50
C GLN A 47 -38.25 -2.42 16.03
N ARG A 48 -37.64 -1.53 15.23
CA ARG A 48 -38.31 -0.37 14.65
C ARG A 48 -39.36 -0.78 13.60
N ASN A 49 -39.10 -1.83 12.82
CA ASN A 49 -40.07 -2.40 11.89
C ASN A 49 -41.19 -3.18 12.60
N LYS A 50 -40.91 -3.82 13.75
CA LYS A 50 -41.94 -4.42 14.61
C LYS A 50 -42.79 -3.39 15.35
N GLY A 51 -42.20 -2.29 15.80
CA GLY A 51 -42.88 -1.20 16.51
C GLY A 51 -43.65 -0.23 15.61
N GLY A 52 -43.38 -0.23 14.29
CA GLY A 52 -44.08 0.60 13.30
C GLY A 52 -45.44 0.07 12.84
N ALA A 53 -45.95 -1.01 13.43
CA ALA A 53 -47.24 -1.62 13.06
C ALA A 53 -48.40 -1.27 14.01
N LEU A 54 -48.23 -0.34 14.97
CA LEU A 54 -49.30 0.12 15.87
C LEU A 54 -49.39 1.64 15.90
N SER A 55 -50.36 2.15 15.12
CA SER A 55 -51.09 3.44 15.10
C SER A 55 -50.36 4.79 15.28
N PRO A 56 -50.68 5.82 14.46
CA PRO A 56 -50.19 7.19 14.63
C PRO A 56 -51.14 7.98 15.55
N GLU A 57 -50.66 8.39 16.73
CA GLU A 57 -51.34 9.44 17.50
C GLU A 57 -50.37 10.51 18.02
N SER A 58 -50.86 11.73 17.92
CA SER A 58 -50.21 13.01 18.11
C SER A 58 -49.56 13.22 19.49
N SER A 59 -48.49 14.01 19.55
CA SER A 59 -48.39 15.05 20.58
C SER A 59 -47.40 16.15 20.23
N LYS A 60 -47.92 17.37 20.27
CA LYS A 60 -47.26 18.66 20.13
C LYS A 60 -46.21 18.84 21.25
N ILE A 61 -45.04 19.39 20.92
CA ILE A 61 -44.05 19.83 21.93
C ILE A 61 -44.16 21.36 22.08
N ASN A 62 -44.65 21.78 23.23
CA ASN A 62 -44.68 23.18 23.69
C ASN A 62 -43.29 23.62 24.17
N TYR A 63 -42.93 24.87 23.86
CA TYR A 63 -41.77 25.57 24.41
C TYR A 63 -42.00 25.91 25.89
N GLY A 64 -41.08 25.50 26.78
CA GLY A 64 -41.07 25.89 28.18
C GLY A 64 -39.65 25.92 28.73
N LYS A 65 -39.14 27.12 29.02
CA LYS A 65 -37.89 27.38 29.76
C LYS A 65 -37.95 26.74 31.15
N ASN A 66 -36.92 26.00 31.55
CA ASN A 66 -36.41 26.13 32.91
C ASN A 66 -34.93 25.70 33.05
N THR A 67 -34.17 26.59 33.67
CA THR A 67 -32.74 26.51 33.98
C THR A 67 -32.46 25.53 35.14
N ARG A 68 -31.46 24.66 34.98
CA ARG A 68 -30.53 24.22 36.04
C ARG A 68 -29.35 23.45 35.43
N ASN A 69 -28.16 24.02 35.57
CA ASN A 69 -26.90 23.47 35.10
C ASN A 69 -26.47 22.28 36.00
N HIS A 70 -26.56 21.06 35.47
CA HIS A 70 -25.71 19.95 35.89
C HIS A 70 -24.88 19.53 34.69
N VAL A 71 -23.58 19.82 34.71
CA VAL A 71 -22.60 19.27 33.77
C VAL A 71 -22.42 17.79 34.10
N ARG A 72 -23.29 16.93 33.54
CA ARG A 72 -22.97 15.52 33.34
C ARG A 72 -22.23 15.43 32.00
N LEU A 73 -21.04 14.83 31.98
CA LEU A 73 -20.45 14.28 30.77
C LEU A 73 -21.41 13.21 30.22
N CYS A 74 -22.40 13.63 29.43
CA CYS A 74 -23.29 12.74 28.74
C CYS A 74 -22.63 12.39 27.41
N PHE A 75 -21.96 11.24 27.35
CA PHE A 75 -21.67 10.60 26.08
C PHE A 75 -23.02 10.28 25.42
N SER A 76 -23.48 11.19 24.57
CA SER A 76 -24.87 11.18 24.08
C SER A 76 -25.19 9.84 23.40
N ARG A 77 -26.32 9.20 23.78
CA ARG A 77 -26.87 8.01 23.12
C ARG A 77 -26.92 8.19 21.59
N HIS A 78 -27.06 9.42 21.11
CA HIS A 78 -27.08 9.75 19.69
C HIS A 78 -25.72 9.59 19.00
N CYS A 79 -24.61 9.83 19.71
CA CYS A 79 -23.25 9.58 19.23
C CYS A 79 -22.97 8.07 19.14
N LEU A 80 -23.38 7.31 20.15
CA LEU A 80 -23.25 5.85 20.17
C LEU A 80 -24.10 5.19 19.07
N GLU A 81 -25.32 5.68 18.84
CA GLU A 81 -26.19 5.19 17.77
C GLU A 81 -25.66 5.50 16.37
N ARG A 82 -25.09 6.70 16.15
CA ARG A 82 -24.37 7.02 14.91
C ARG A 82 -23.16 6.12 14.73
N LEU A 83 -22.37 5.90 15.78
CA LEU A 83 -21.22 5.00 15.74
C LEU A 83 -21.66 3.59 15.31
N LEU A 84 -22.71 3.06 15.93
CA LEU A 84 -23.22 1.72 15.65
C LEU A 84 -23.82 1.58 14.24
N GLN A 85 -24.63 2.55 13.77
CA GLN A 85 -25.16 2.59 12.39
C GLN A 85 -24.06 2.68 11.32
N MET A 86 -22.89 3.21 11.67
CA MET A 86 -21.75 3.36 10.76
C MET A 86 -20.77 2.18 10.80
N LEU A 87 -20.75 1.41 11.90
CA LEU A 87 -20.09 0.10 11.98
C LEU A 87 -20.92 -1.01 11.27
N CYS A 88 -22.13 -0.71 10.82
CA CYS A 88 -23.02 -1.66 10.16
C CYS A 88 -22.50 -2.12 8.78
N LEU A 89 -22.30 -3.43 8.61
CA LEU A 89 -21.85 -4.08 7.37
C LEU A 89 -22.63 -3.65 6.12
N GLN A 90 -23.93 -3.37 6.23
CA GLN A 90 -24.78 -3.01 5.07
C GLN A 90 -24.46 -1.61 4.50
N ASN A 91 -24.14 -0.64 5.36
CA ASN A 91 -23.78 0.71 4.91
C ASN A 91 -22.35 0.75 4.37
N THR A 92 -21.46 0.00 5.03
CA THR A 92 -20.05 -0.11 4.63
C THR A 92 -19.88 -0.86 3.30
N SER A 93 -20.63 -1.94 3.08
CA SER A 93 -20.62 -2.70 1.81
C SER A 93 -21.13 -1.87 0.62
N LYS A 94 -22.22 -1.11 0.79
CA LYS A 94 -22.72 -0.17 -0.24
C LYS A 94 -21.66 0.87 -0.62
N GLY A 95 -20.91 1.39 0.34
CA GLY A 95 -19.82 2.35 0.09
C GLY A 95 -18.60 1.73 -0.60
N VAL A 96 -18.28 0.46 -0.31
CA VAL A 96 -17.14 -0.25 -0.91
C VAL A 96 -17.46 -0.68 -2.35
N LEU A 97 -18.66 -1.21 -2.57
CA LEU A 97 -19.13 -1.70 -3.88
C LEU A 97 -19.71 -0.59 -4.78
N SER A 98 -19.78 0.65 -4.29
CA SER A 98 -20.22 1.79 -5.08
C SER A 98 -19.35 1.96 -6.33
N THR A 99 -19.98 1.90 -7.49
CA THR A 99 -19.39 2.25 -8.80
C THR A 99 -19.44 3.75 -9.06
N ALA A 100 -20.19 4.52 -8.26
CA ALA A 100 -20.15 5.97 -8.30
C ALA A 100 -18.92 6.50 -7.55
N SER A 101 -18.22 7.46 -8.13
CA SER A 101 -17.11 8.15 -7.45
C SER A 101 -17.65 8.85 -6.21
N SER A 102 -17.32 8.35 -5.02
CA SER A 102 -17.77 8.89 -3.74
C SER A 102 -17.03 10.17 -3.34
N ILE A 103 -16.33 10.84 -4.27
CA ILE A 103 -15.57 12.06 -4.01
C ILE A 103 -16.29 13.21 -4.74
N PRO A 104 -17.11 14.01 -4.04
CA PRO A 104 -17.60 15.26 -4.57
C PRO A 104 -16.38 16.18 -4.80
N GLY A 105 -16.08 16.49 -6.07
CA GLY A 105 -14.96 17.35 -6.46
C GLY A 105 -13.72 16.59 -6.93
N GLY A 106 -13.76 16.12 -8.18
CA GLY A 106 -12.58 15.95 -9.04
C GLY A 106 -11.64 14.79 -8.71
N ALA A 107 -12.11 13.59 -8.35
CA ALA A 107 -11.22 12.43 -8.27
C ALA A 107 -10.49 12.22 -9.61
N TYR A 108 -9.17 12.00 -9.58
CA TYR A 108 -8.40 11.64 -10.77
C TYR A 108 -8.79 10.22 -11.17
N SER A 109 -9.75 10.13 -12.10
CA SER A 109 -10.42 8.89 -12.50
C SER A 109 -9.46 7.83 -13.03
N SER A 110 -8.36 8.26 -13.69
CA SER A 110 -7.33 7.34 -14.19
C SER A 110 -6.60 6.56 -13.09
N LEU A 111 -6.58 7.08 -11.85
CA LEU A 111 -5.90 6.43 -10.73
C LEU A 111 -6.56 5.12 -10.31
N TYR A 112 -7.84 4.90 -10.61
CA TYR A 112 -8.52 3.65 -10.27
C TYR A 112 -7.89 2.47 -11.01
N GLY A 113 -7.81 2.53 -12.34
CA GLY A 113 -7.17 1.51 -13.16
C GLY A 113 -5.68 1.38 -12.87
N ILE A 114 -4.93 2.49 -12.77
CA ILE A 114 -3.49 2.47 -12.49
C ILE A 114 -3.20 1.72 -11.18
N ARG A 115 -4.00 1.96 -10.15
CA ARG A 115 -3.87 1.30 -8.85
C ARG A 115 -4.11 -0.20 -8.93
N VAL A 116 -5.19 -0.62 -9.60
CA VAL A 116 -5.55 -2.03 -9.68
C VAL A 116 -4.56 -2.80 -10.54
N LEU A 117 -4.15 -2.26 -11.70
CA LEU A 117 -3.16 -2.90 -12.57
C LEU A 117 -1.81 -3.04 -11.86
N SER A 118 -1.37 -2.00 -11.13
CA SER A 118 -0.14 -2.07 -10.32
C SER A 118 -0.26 -3.13 -9.22
N LEU A 119 -1.42 -3.24 -8.56
CA LEU A 119 -1.65 -4.26 -7.53
C LEU A 119 -1.60 -5.68 -8.11
N LEU A 120 -2.27 -5.92 -9.24
CA LEU A 120 -2.24 -7.21 -9.93
C LEU A 120 -0.81 -7.60 -10.32
N TRP A 121 -0.01 -6.62 -10.76
CA TRP A 121 1.40 -6.85 -11.08
C TRP A 121 2.22 -7.22 -9.84
N ILE A 122 2.00 -6.55 -8.70
CA ILE A 122 2.63 -6.92 -7.41
C ILE A 122 2.25 -8.35 -7.00
N ILE A 123 0.96 -8.72 -7.09
CA ILE A 123 0.50 -10.08 -6.75
C ILE A 123 1.19 -11.11 -7.65
N CYS A 124 1.25 -10.86 -8.95
CA CYS A 124 1.92 -11.74 -9.91
C CYS A 124 3.38 -11.97 -9.54
N GLY A 125 4.13 -10.91 -9.24
CA GLY A 125 5.54 -11.05 -8.91
C GLY A 125 5.83 -11.59 -7.52
N HIS A 126 4.98 -11.32 -6.51
CA HIS A 126 5.08 -12.02 -5.22
C HIS A 126 4.74 -13.50 -5.35
N LEU A 127 3.78 -13.87 -6.19
CA LEU A 127 3.47 -15.27 -6.45
C LEU A 127 4.65 -15.97 -7.12
N ALA A 128 5.23 -15.35 -8.15
CA ALA A 128 6.43 -15.86 -8.81
C ALA A 128 7.59 -15.98 -7.81
N LYS A 129 7.83 -14.95 -7.00
CA LYS A 129 8.93 -14.90 -6.03
C LYS A 129 8.81 -15.94 -4.92
N LEU A 130 7.64 -16.10 -4.32
CA LEU A 130 7.45 -16.94 -3.13
C LEU A 130 7.21 -18.42 -3.47
N THR A 131 6.64 -18.71 -4.64
CA THR A 131 6.27 -20.09 -5.03
C THR A 131 7.36 -20.78 -5.85
N ILE A 132 8.04 -20.05 -6.74
CA ILE A 132 8.97 -20.62 -7.73
C ILE A 132 10.43 -20.62 -7.24
N GLN A 133 10.70 -20.08 -6.04
CA GLN A 133 12.07 -19.96 -5.50
C GLN A 133 12.81 -21.32 -5.39
N ASN A 134 12.09 -22.43 -5.31
CA ASN A 134 12.65 -23.78 -5.13
C ASN A 134 12.99 -24.50 -6.45
N SER A 135 12.61 -23.96 -7.62
CA SER A 135 12.91 -24.53 -8.95
C SER A 135 13.95 -23.70 -9.74
N LEU A 136 14.86 -23.07 -8.99
CA LEU A 136 15.68 -21.92 -9.40
C LEU A 136 16.63 -22.14 -10.59
N GLU A 137 17.02 -23.38 -10.91
CA GLU A 137 18.02 -23.62 -11.96
C GLU A 137 17.42 -23.69 -13.37
N THR A 138 16.21 -24.23 -13.54
CA THR A 138 15.61 -24.46 -14.86
C THR A 138 14.96 -23.22 -15.46
N LEU A 139 14.65 -22.20 -14.64
CA LEU A 139 13.80 -21.07 -15.01
C LEU A 139 14.52 -19.75 -15.34
N LYS A 140 15.81 -19.62 -15.04
CA LYS A 140 16.59 -18.39 -15.28
C LYS A 140 16.68 -17.98 -16.77
N SER A 141 16.45 -18.93 -17.69
CA SER A 141 16.50 -18.69 -19.13
C SER A 141 15.17 -18.11 -19.69
N ASN A 142 14.03 -18.37 -19.04
CA ASN A 142 12.73 -17.96 -19.56
C ASN A 142 12.55 -16.43 -19.41
N ARG A 143 12.37 -15.74 -20.55
CA ARG A 143 12.20 -14.27 -20.60
C ARG A 143 10.96 -13.79 -19.86
N LEU A 144 9.84 -14.51 -19.98
CA LEU A 144 8.61 -14.18 -19.26
C LEU A 144 8.81 -14.34 -17.75
N TYR A 145 9.52 -15.39 -17.34
CA TYR A 145 9.87 -15.59 -15.93
C TYR A 145 10.73 -14.44 -15.41
N VAL A 146 11.76 -14.02 -16.14
CA VAL A 146 12.56 -12.87 -15.73
C VAL A 146 11.67 -11.64 -15.64
N ILE A 147 10.86 -11.28 -16.64
CA ILE A 147 9.98 -10.09 -16.55
C ILE A 147 8.98 -10.17 -15.38
N SER A 148 8.44 -11.35 -15.08
CA SER A 148 7.48 -11.60 -13.99
C SER A 148 8.11 -11.78 -12.60
N TYR A 149 9.42 -12.04 -12.50
CA TYR A 149 10.15 -12.22 -11.24
C TYR A 149 11.15 -11.06 -10.97
N SER A 150 11.53 -10.28 -11.99
CA SER A 150 12.64 -9.32 -11.95
C SER A 150 12.32 -7.95 -11.34
N GLY A 151 13.37 -7.12 -11.27
CA GLY A 151 13.36 -5.70 -10.92
C GLY A 151 12.14 -4.88 -11.37
N PRO A 152 11.61 -5.03 -12.59
CA PRO A 152 10.46 -4.28 -13.10
C PRO A 152 9.15 -4.53 -12.36
N VAL A 153 8.92 -5.73 -11.80
CA VAL A 153 7.72 -5.96 -10.95
C VAL A 153 7.68 -4.95 -9.81
N PHE A 154 8.85 -4.63 -9.25
CA PHE A 154 8.95 -3.71 -8.14
C PHE A 154 8.71 -2.25 -8.52
N LEU A 155 8.69 -1.91 -9.82
CA LEU A 155 8.25 -0.61 -10.32
C LEU A 155 6.75 -0.38 -10.10
N ALA A 156 5.96 -1.45 -9.98
CA ALA A 156 4.57 -1.33 -9.56
C ALA A 156 4.43 -0.67 -8.18
N VAL A 157 5.35 -0.97 -7.25
CA VAL A 157 5.40 -0.32 -5.93
C VAL A 157 5.75 1.17 -6.07
N ASP A 158 6.64 1.51 -7.01
CA ASP A 158 7.01 2.90 -7.27
C ASP A 158 5.82 3.71 -7.86
N THR A 159 4.94 3.06 -8.63
CA THR A 159 3.64 3.65 -9.04
C THR A 159 2.74 3.96 -7.84
N PHE A 160 2.72 3.09 -6.83
CA PHE A 160 1.99 3.36 -5.59
C PHE A 160 2.58 4.53 -4.81
N LEU A 161 3.90 4.65 -4.73
CA LEU A 161 4.58 5.79 -4.12
C LEU A 161 4.28 7.11 -4.87
N LEU A 162 4.28 7.09 -6.21
CA LEU A 162 3.87 8.23 -7.05
C LEU A 162 2.44 8.67 -6.72
N MET A 163 1.49 7.73 -6.70
CA MET A 163 0.10 8.02 -6.32
C MET A 163 0.00 8.54 -4.88
N GLY A 164 0.81 7.99 -3.98
CA GLY A 164 0.95 8.42 -2.59
C GLY A 164 1.30 9.91 -2.50
N GLY A 165 2.38 10.34 -3.16
CA GLY A 165 2.83 11.73 -3.21
C GLY A 165 1.83 12.67 -3.89
N LEU A 166 1.22 12.23 -4.99
CA LEU A 166 0.24 13.02 -5.73
C LEU A 166 -1.00 13.32 -4.87
N LEU A 167 -1.55 12.28 -4.23
CA LEU A 167 -2.71 12.42 -3.37
C LEU A 167 -2.38 13.11 -2.04
N SER A 168 -1.16 12.95 -1.52
CA SER A 168 -0.72 13.61 -0.29
C SER A 168 -0.64 15.13 -0.48
N ALA A 169 0.04 15.60 -1.54
CA ALA A 169 0.13 17.01 -1.89
C ALA A 169 -1.26 17.62 -2.11
N ARG A 170 -2.10 16.96 -2.92
CA ARG A 170 -3.47 17.41 -3.16
C ARG A 170 -4.30 17.53 -1.88
N THR A 171 -4.23 16.52 -1.00
CA THR A 171 -5.00 16.50 0.25
C THR A 171 -4.57 17.65 1.17
N LEU A 172 -3.26 17.85 1.33
CA LEU A 172 -2.76 18.91 2.20
C LEU A 172 -3.03 20.31 1.62
N LEU A 173 -2.84 20.51 0.32
CA LEU A 173 -3.20 21.77 -0.35
C LEU A 173 -4.68 22.11 -0.18
N ASN A 174 -5.57 21.12 -0.27
CA ASN A 174 -7.00 21.33 -0.03
C ASN A 174 -7.32 21.65 1.43
N PHE A 175 -6.58 21.08 2.39
CA PHE A 175 -6.72 21.46 3.80
C PHE A 175 -6.26 22.89 4.05
N ILE A 176 -5.13 23.29 3.48
CA ILE A 176 -4.60 24.64 3.55
C ILE A 176 -5.57 25.66 2.94
N LYS A 177 -6.14 25.36 1.76
CA LYS A 177 -7.15 26.22 1.11
C LYS A 177 -8.40 26.43 1.97
N ARG A 178 -8.78 25.46 2.80
CA ARG A 178 -9.92 25.55 3.73
C ARG A 178 -9.59 26.23 5.06
N ALA A 179 -8.31 26.42 5.35
CA ALA A 179 -7.80 27.07 6.55
C ALA A 179 -7.20 28.44 6.19
N ASP A 180 -7.81 29.13 5.22
CA ASP A 180 -7.43 30.47 4.73
C ASP A 180 -5.95 30.62 4.37
N GLY A 181 -5.31 29.52 3.95
CA GLY A 181 -3.91 29.52 3.55
C GLY A 181 -2.91 29.34 4.70
N GLU A 182 -3.33 29.15 5.94
CA GLU A 182 -2.41 28.93 7.05
C GLU A 182 -1.98 27.46 7.19
N MET A 183 -0.71 27.25 7.54
CA MET A 183 -0.17 25.92 7.82
C MET A 183 0.24 25.83 9.29
N ASN A 184 -0.72 25.48 10.14
CA ASN A 184 -0.52 25.41 11.58
C ASN A 184 -0.23 23.97 12.03
N ALA A 185 0.47 23.81 13.16
CA ALA A 185 0.85 22.48 13.67
C ALA A 185 -0.36 21.55 13.87
N THR A 186 -1.50 22.08 14.31
CA THR A 186 -2.76 21.33 14.46
C THR A 186 -3.29 20.78 13.13
N LEU A 187 -3.13 21.53 12.04
CA LEU A 187 -3.55 21.10 10.70
C LEU A 187 -2.65 19.97 10.19
N VAL A 188 -1.34 20.08 10.41
CA VAL A 188 -0.36 19.02 10.09
C VAL A 188 -0.64 17.77 10.92
N ALA A 189 -0.85 17.90 12.23
CA ALA A 189 -1.18 16.78 13.11
C ALA A 189 -2.48 16.08 12.64
N ARG A 190 -3.53 16.83 12.33
CA ARG A 190 -4.79 16.29 11.78
C ARG A 190 -4.55 15.55 10.46
N TYR A 191 -3.72 16.10 9.57
CA TYR A 191 -3.35 15.49 8.30
C TYR A 191 -2.63 14.14 8.47
N LEU A 192 -1.69 14.03 9.42
CA LEU A 192 -0.98 12.79 9.74
C LEU A 192 -1.89 11.76 10.44
N LEU A 193 -2.67 12.20 11.42
CA LEU A 193 -3.61 11.34 12.16
C LEU A 193 -4.66 10.72 11.23
N ASN A 194 -5.14 11.46 10.23
CA ASN A 194 -6.07 10.91 9.24
C ASN A 194 -5.45 9.76 8.43
N ARG A 195 -4.14 9.80 8.14
CA ARG A 195 -3.43 8.73 7.44
C ARG A 195 -3.22 7.50 8.32
N ILE A 196 -2.85 7.71 9.59
CA ILE A 196 -2.70 6.65 10.59
C ILE A 196 -4.04 5.93 10.77
N LYS A 197 -5.13 6.67 11.04
CA LYS A 197 -6.47 6.09 11.24
C LYS A 197 -6.93 5.21 10.08
N ARG A 198 -6.56 5.58 8.85
CA ARG A 198 -6.88 4.80 7.65
C ARG A 198 -6.06 3.51 7.53
N THR A 199 -4.79 3.54 7.91
CA THR A 199 -3.82 2.49 7.51
C THR A 199 -3.51 1.51 8.64
N GLN A 200 -3.42 2.01 9.89
CA GLN A 200 -2.97 1.24 11.04
C GLN A 200 -3.90 0.09 11.46
N PRO A 201 -5.24 0.24 11.51
CA PRO A 201 -6.10 -0.82 12.03
C PRO A 201 -5.93 -2.14 11.27
N LEU A 202 -5.90 -2.06 9.94
CA LEU A 202 -5.71 -3.22 9.08
C LEU A 202 -4.27 -3.77 9.15
N ASN A 203 -3.26 -2.90 9.24
CA ASN A 203 -1.87 -3.33 9.41
C ASN A 203 -1.65 -4.12 10.71
N ILE A 204 -2.19 -3.63 11.83
CA ILE A 204 -2.13 -4.30 13.14
C ILE A 204 -2.89 -5.64 13.08
N PHE A 205 -4.09 -5.65 12.49
CA PHE A 205 -4.86 -6.88 12.33
C PHE A 205 -4.10 -7.95 11.54
N ILE A 206 -3.49 -7.56 10.41
CA ILE A 206 -2.71 -8.49 9.57
C ILE A 206 -1.48 -9.02 10.32
N MET A 207 -0.84 -8.19 11.15
CA MET A 207 0.22 -8.65 12.03
C MET A 207 -0.26 -9.71 13.01
N CYS A 208 -1.38 -9.45 13.68
CA CYS A 208 -1.93 -10.40 14.62
C CYS A 208 -2.39 -11.70 13.91
N LEU A 209 -2.96 -11.58 12.71
CA LEU A 209 -3.40 -12.71 11.90
C LEU A 209 -2.20 -13.57 11.47
N ALA A 210 -1.13 -12.96 10.98
CA ALA A 210 0.08 -13.68 10.55
C ALA A 210 0.73 -14.45 11.72
N ILE A 211 0.86 -13.81 12.89
CA ILE A 211 1.39 -14.45 14.11
C ILE A 211 0.46 -15.56 14.62
N GLY A 212 -0.86 -15.36 14.56
CA GLY A 212 -1.82 -16.37 14.98
C GLY A 212 -1.80 -17.60 14.07
N LEU A 213 -1.68 -17.41 12.76
CA LEU A 213 -1.68 -18.50 11.79
C LEU A 213 -0.38 -19.32 11.80
N SER A 214 0.79 -18.69 12.04
CA SER A 214 2.06 -19.43 12.11
C SER A 214 2.01 -20.51 13.20
N SER A 215 1.39 -20.21 14.34
CA SER A 215 1.24 -21.13 15.47
C SER A 215 0.27 -22.29 15.22
N LEU A 216 -0.73 -22.11 14.34
CA LEU A 216 -1.81 -23.08 14.14
C LEU A 216 -1.43 -24.20 13.17
N PHE A 217 -0.64 -23.90 12.14
CA PHE A 217 -0.39 -24.85 11.06
C PHE A 217 0.86 -25.72 11.26
N SER A 218 1.51 -25.67 12.45
CA SER A 218 2.83 -26.29 12.68
C SER A 218 3.85 -25.93 11.58
N LEU A 219 3.62 -24.81 10.91
CA LEU A 219 4.44 -24.34 9.82
C LEU A 219 5.68 -23.74 10.45
N GLN A 220 6.83 -24.12 9.92
CA GLN A 220 8.11 -23.58 10.33
C GLN A 220 8.03 -22.04 10.41
N PRO A 221 8.19 -21.40 11.60
CA PRO A 221 7.93 -19.98 11.78
C PRO A 221 8.73 -19.08 10.83
N HIS A 222 9.90 -19.56 10.41
CA HIS A 222 10.78 -18.89 9.46
C HIS A 222 10.24 -18.82 8.02
N GLN A 223 9.23 -19.61 7.65
CA GLN A 223 8.60 -19.54 6.33
C GLN A 223 7.60 -18.38 6.24
N PHE A 224 6.97 -17.97 7.35
CA PHE A 224 5.91 -16.95 7.38
C PHE A 224 6.37 -15.60 7.93
N LEU A 225 7.23 -15.63 8.94
CA LEU A 225 7.59 -14.48 9.76
C LEU A 225 9.10 -14.23 9.68
N GLY A 226 9.49 -12.96 9.75
CA GLY A 226 10.90 -12.62 9.86
C GLY A 226 11.48 -13.01 11.22
N THR A 227 12.80 -13.20 11.24
CA THR A 227 13.53 -13.55 12.46
C THR A 227 13.43 -12.40 13.47
N GLY A 228 12.83 -12.67 14.64
CA GLY A 228 12.75 -11.70 15.73
C GLY A 228 11.42 -10.94 15.89
N CYS A 229 10.30 -11.44 15.36
CA CYS A 229 8.96 -10.87 15.61
C CYS A 229 8.69 -10.57 17.10
N LYS A 230 9.10 -11.47 18.01
CA LYS A 230 8.94 -11.27 19.47
C LYS A 230 9.61 -9.99 19.99
N LYS A 231 10.73 -9.59 19.39
CA LYS A 231 11.51 -8.42 19.81
C LYS A 231 11.15 -7.15 19.04
N TYR A 232 10.70 -7.26 17.80
CA TYR A 232 10.57 -6.12 16.87
C TYR A 232 9.15 -5.87 16.35
N TRP A 233 8.11 -6.50 16.94
CA TRP A 233 6.71 -6.24 16.59
C TRP A 233 6.34 -4.75 16.69
N TRP A 234 6.89 -4.03 17.67
CA TRP A 234 6.63 -2.61 17.90
C TRP A 234 6.99 -1.73 16.70
N ALA A 235 7.97 -2.16 15.89
CA ALA A 235 8.43 -1.43 14.73
C ALA A 235 7.39 -1.40 13.59
N ASN A 236 6.59 -2.47 13.46
CA ASN A 236 5.47 -2.50 12.53
C ASN A 236 4.36 -1.53 12.97
N VAL A 237 4.12 -1.42 14.29
CA VAL A 237 3.11 -0.52 14.86
C VAL A 237 3.54 0.94 14.70
N LEU A 238 4.81 1.25 14.99
CA LEU A 238 5.37 2.59 14.85
C LEU A 238 5.68 2.99 13.39
N LEU A 239 5.45 2.10 12.41
CA LEU A 239 5.73 2.36 10.99
C LEU A 239 7.21 2.68 10.70
N VAL A 240 8.12 1.96 11.35
CA VAL A 240 9.58 2.11 11.21
C VAL A 240 10.29 0.80 10.95
N ASN A 241 9.57 -0.29 10.68
CA ASN A 241 10.14 -1.62 10.48
C ASN A 241 11.19 -1.68 9.35
N ASN A 242 11.04 -0.89 8.28
CA ASN A 242 12.00 -0.80 7.18
C ASN A 242 13.35 -0.18 7.56
N LEU A 243 13.46 0.42 8.75
CA LEU A 243 14.68 1.04 9.28
C LEU A 243 15.45 0.14 10.25
N ILE A 244 14.85 -0.97 10.68
CA ILE A 244 15.42 -1.87 11.72
C ILE A 244 16.30 -2.98 11.11
N GLY A 245 16.55 -2.94 9.80
CA GLY A 245 17.39 -3.93 9.11
C GLY A 245 16.75 -5.32 9.14
N ASN A 246 17.56 -6.36 9.37
CA ASN A 246 17.19 -7.78 9.18
C ASN A 246 16.05 -8.33 10.04
N HIS A 247 15.50 -7.55 10.97
CA HIS A 247 14.51 -8.03 11.94
C HIS A 247 13.06 -7.63 11.63
N ILE A 248 12.73 -7.49 10.35
CA ILE A 248 11.35 -7.16 9.93
C ILE A 248 10.44 -8.33 10.24
N CYS A 249 9.52 -8.15 11.18
CA CYS A 249 8.59 -9.21 11.57
C CYS A 249 7.67 -9.68 10.40
N ILE A 250 7.13 -8.74 9.62
CA ILE A 250 6.27 -9.05 8.48
C ILE A 250 6.92 -8.49 7.22
N PRO A 251 7.56 -9.32 6.39
CA PRO A 251 8.43 -8.83 5.34
C PRO A 251 7.78 -7.93 4.29
N TRP A 252 6.46 -7.94 4.11
CA TRP A 252 5.79 -7.07 3.12
C TRP A 252 5.27 -5.74 3.69
N THR A 253 5.27 -5.53 5.02
CA THR A 253 4.75 -4.30 5.63
C THR A 253 5.75 -3.14 5.60
N TRP A 254 7.00 -3.37 5.20
CA TRP A 254 8.02 -2.31 4.98
C TRP A 254 7.48 -1.17 4.10
N TYR A 255 6.68 -1.50 3.08
CA TYR A 255 6.09 -0.52 2.18
C TYR A 255 5.13 0.43 2.91
N ILE A 256 4.35 -0.08 3.87
CA ILE A 256 3.40 0.74 4.64
C ILE A 256 4.17 1.74 5.51
N SER A 257 5.25 1.30 6.14
CA SER A 257 6.14 2.15 6.90
C SER A 257 6.79 3.22 6.02
N LEU A 258 7.31 2.81 4.87
CA LEU A 258 7.93 3.71 3.90
C LEU A 258 6.96 4.77 3.37
N ASP A 259 5.77 4.36 2.93
CA ASP A 259 4.73 5.25 2.43
C ASP A 259 4.30 6.28 3.49
N PHE A 260 4.17 5.86 4.76
CA PHE A 260 3.86 6.79 5.84
C PHE A 260 5.01 7.76 6.15
N GLN A 261 6.26 7.28 6.18
CA GLN A 261 7.44 8.13 6.36
C GLN A 261 7.50 9.21 5.28
N PHE A 262 7.27 8.82 4.02
CA PHE A 262 7.24 9.76 2.90
C PHE A 262 6.04 10.72 2.99
N TYR A 263 4.85 10.21 3.32
CA TYR A 263 3.67 11.03 3.57
C TYR A 263 3.92 12.10 4.65
N ALA A 264 4.68 11.77 5.69
CA ALA A 264 5.06 12.69 6.76
C ALA A 264 6.01 13.82 6.31
N THR A 265 6.76 13.63 5.22
CA THR A 265 7.59 14.70 4.62
C THR A 265 6.81 15.73 3.80
N THR A 266 5.57 15.40 3.39
CA THR A 266 4.74 16.27 2.53
C THR A 266 4.53 17.69 3.08
N PRO A 267 4.23 17.91 4.38
CA PRO A 267 4.07 19.25 4.94
C PRO A 267 5.32 20.11 4.80
N LEU A 268 6.51 19.54 5.01
CA LEU A 268 7.78 20.26 4.90
C LEU A 268 8.05 20.70 3.45
N LEU A 269 7.81 19.81 2.48
CA LEU A 269 7.95 20.16 1.06
C LEU A 269 6.95 21.24 0.63
N LEU A 270 5.70 21.15 1.09
CA LEU A 270 4.70 22.18 0.80
C LEU A 270 4.99 23.50 1.51
N PHE A 271 5.63 23.47 2.68
CA PHE A 271 6.12 24.68 3.34
C PHE A 271 7.17 25.39 2.45
N PHE A 272 8.17 24.67 1.93
CA PHE A 272 9.15 25.25 0.99
C PHE A 272 8.50 25.77 -0.29
N TYR A 273 7.51 25.07 -0.83
CA TYR A 273 6.75 25.52 -2.00
C TYR A 273 6.04 26.85 -1.76
N LYS A 274 5.43 27.03 -0.58
CA LYS A 274 4.73 28.28 -0.23
C LYS A 274 5.67 29.42 0.12
N LEU A 275 6.84 29.13 0.68
CA LEU A 275 7.86 30.14 0.94
C LEU A 275 8.39 30.73 -0.37
N ASN A 276 8.92 29.88 -1.25
CA ASN A 276 9.48 30.29 -2.53
C ASN A 276 9.64 29.09 -3.47
N LEU A 277 9.11 29.20 -4.69
CA LEU A 277 9.21 28.16 -5.72
C LEU A 277 10.68 27.78 -6.01
N ARG A 278 11.62 28.73 -5.96
CA ARG A 278 13.06 28.47 -6.16
C ARG A 278 13.61 27.58 -5.06
N VAL A 279 13.26 27.85 -3.80
CA VAL A 279 13.68 27.04 -2.65
C VAL A 279 13.13 25.63 -2.78
N PHE A 280 11.84 25.48 -3.11
CA PHE A 280 11.24 24.17 -3.36
C PHE A 280 11.94 23.41 -4.49
N THR A 281 12.28 24.09 -5.58
CA THR A 281 12.97 23.48 -6.73
C THR A 281 14.37 23.01 -6.35
N VAL A 282 15.12 23.83 -5.62
CA VAL A 282 16.47 23.46 -5.14
C VAL A 282 16.41 22.28 -4.17
N VAL A 283 15.51 22.31 -3.18
CA VAL A 283 15.35 21.22 -2.20
C VAL A 283 14.91 19.92 -2.89
N SER A 284 13.92 20.00 -3.78
CA SER A 284 13.44 18.82 -4.51
C SER A 284 14.50 18.28 -5.46
N GLY A 285 15.24 19.15 -6.15
CA GLY A 285 16.36 18.77 -7.01
C GLY A 285 17.48 18.07 -6.24
N ALA A 286 17.85 18.61 -5.07
CA ALA A 286 18.84 18.00 -4.19
C ALA A 286 18.40 16.61 -3.68
N LEU A 287 17.13 16.46 -3.29
CA LEU A 287 16.58 15.17 -2.86
C LEU A 287 16.53 14.14 -4.01
N LEU A 288 16.19 14.57 -5.23
CA LEU A 288 16.24 13.71 -6.43
C LEU A 288 17.67 13.29 -6.78
N LEU A 289 18.63 14.21 -6.69
CA LEU A 289 20.05 13.92 -6.91
C LEU A 289 20.58 12.95 -5.86
N LEU A 290 20.23 13.15 -4.59
CA LEU A 290 20.65 12.27 -3.49
C LEU A 290 20.09 10.86 -3.68
N THR A 291 18.79 10.72 -3.94
CA THR A 291 18.17 9.39 -4.07
C THR A 291 18.69 8.64 -5.30
N THR A 292 18.93 9.34 -6.40
CA THR A 292 19.52 8.76 -7.62
C THR A 292 20.97 8.36 -7.40
N THR A 293 21.77 9.22 -6.76
CA THR A 293 23.18 8.95 -6.47
C THR A 293 23.33 7.75 -5.54
N VAL A 294 22.57 7.71 -4.43
CA VAL A 294 22.58 6.56 -3.50
C VAL A 294 22.09 5.30 -4.23
N GLY A 295 21.05 5.41 -5.06
CA GLY A 295 20.53 4.31 -5.86
C GLY A 295 21.49 3.79 -6.94
N ALA A 296 22.49 4.58 -7.35
CA ALA A 296 23.51 4.17 -8.32
C ALA A 296 24.79 3.66 -7.64
N VAL A 297 25.31 4.42 -6.68
CA VAL A 297 26.60 4.16 -6.04
C VAL A 297 26.55 2.91 -5.17
N LEU A 298 25.49 2.75 -4.37
CA LEU A 298 25.40 1.63 -3.43
C LEU A 298 25.35 0.27 -4.14
N PRO A 299 24.51 0.07 -5.18
CA PRO A 299 24.57 -1.14 -6.01
C PRO A 299 25.91 -1.36 -6.72
N ALA A 300 26.56 -0.29 -7.18
CA ALA A 300 27.85 -0.41 -7.87
C ALA A 300 28.95 -0.92 -6.92
N LEU A 301 29.04 -0.35 -5.72
CA LEU A 301 30.02 -0.72 -4.71
C LEU A 301 29.78 -2.14 -4.18
N LEU A 302 28.51 -2.53 -4.01
CA LEU A 302 28.12 -3.84 -3.48
C LEU A 302 27.89 -4.89 -4.57
N GLN A 303 28.16 -4.57 -5.84
CA GLN A 303 28.02 -5.46 -6.99
C GLN A 303 26.63 -6.13 -7.05
N MET A 304 25.59 -5.34 -6.78
CA MET A 304 24.21 -5.84 -6.72
C MET A 304 23.67 -6.07 -8.14
N PRO A 305 23.07 -7.22 -8.45
CA PRO A 305 22.38 -7.45 -9.71
C PRO A 305 21.06 -6.68 -9.77
N VAL A 306 20.56 -6.45 -10.98
CA VAL A 306 19.19 -5.93 -11.18
C VAL A 306 18.15 -7.02 -10.92
N PHE A 307 18.49 -8.27 -11.22
CA PHE A 307 17.66 -9.46 -11.04
C PHE A 307 18.14 -10.29 -9.84
N SER A 308 17.23 -10.76 -8.98
CA SER A 308 17.60 -11.42 -7.72
C SER A 308 17.29 -12.92 -7.68
N PRO A 309 18.14 -13.77 -8.26
CA PRO A 309 18.41 -15.10 -7.74
C PRO A 309 19.80 -15.06 -7.09
N LEU A 310 19.97 -14.15 -6.13
CA LEU A 310 21.20 -14.03 -5.36
C LEU A 310 21.35 -15.22 -4.40
N PRO A 311 22.59 -15.65 -4.09
CA PRO A 311 22.87 -16.43 -2.88
C PRO A 311 22.23 -15.75 -1.66
N ILE A 312 21.76 -16.55 -0.70
CA ILE A 312 20.95 -16.10 0.47
C ILE A 312 21.60 -14.88 1.16
N GLU A 313 22.93 -14.89 1.32
CA GLU A 313 23.70 -13.82 1.96
C GLU A 313 23.60 -12.47 1.23
N LYS A 314 23.72 -12.45 -0.10
CA LYS A 314 23.63 -11.21 -0.90
C LYS A 314 22.18 -10.72 -1.03
N LYS A 315 21.20 -11.62 -0.87
CA LYS A 315 19.76 -11.31 -0.96
C LYS A 315 19.31 -10.41 0.19
N GLU A 316 19.77 -10.66 1.41
CA GLU A 316 19.43 -9.83 2.57
C GLU A 316 20.00 -8.41 2.46
N VAL A 317 21.26 -8.29 2.06
CA VAL A 317 21.92 -6.99 1.85
C VAL A 317 21.20 -6.16 0.80
N TYR A 318 20.89 -6.76 -0.37
CA TYR A 318 20.11 -6.09 -1.41
C TYR A 318 18.74 -5.65 -0.87
N TYR A 319 18.06 -6.53 -0.15
CA TYR A 319 16.74 -6.24 0.36
C TYR A 319 16.77 -5.04 1.34
N MET A 320 17.68 -5.03 2.30
CA MET A 320 17.72 -4.00 3.34
C MET A 320 18.26 -2.66 2.85
N TYR A 321 19.41 -2.68 2.17
CA TYR A 321 20.14 -1.46 1.85
C TYR A 321 19.62 -0.78 0.59
N TYR A 322 19.03 -1.55 -0.33
CA TYR A 322 18.57 -1.04 -1.61
C TYR A 322 17.06 -1.14 -1.80
N TYR A 323 16.46 -2.29 -1.50
CA TYR A 323 15.05 -2.53 -1.84
C TYR A 323 14.05 -1.91 -0.85
N SER A 324 14.24 -2.02 0.47
CA SER A 324 13.34 -1.44 1.48
C SER A 324 13.82 -0.09 2.03
N SER A 325 15.00 0.35 1.58
CA SER A 325 15.65 1.58 2.03
C SER A 325 14.88 2.82 1.56
N PRO A 326 14.65 3.81 2.45
CA PRO A 326 14.01 5.06 2.05
C PRO A 326 14.89 5.91 1.12
N PHE A 327 16.21 5.81 1.26
CA PHE A 327 17.15 6.66 0.54
C PHE A 327 17.19 6.38 -0.96
N THR A 328 16.90 5.14 -1.37
CA THR A 328 16.89 4.72 -2.79
C THR A 328 15.51 4.81 -3.43
N ARG A 329 14.46 5.16 -2.68
CA ARG A 329 13.06 5.12 -3.12
C ARG A 329 12.28 6.42 -3.00
N TYR A 330 12.90 7.48 -2.50
CA TYR A 330 12.20 8.75 -2.31
C TYR A 330 11.77 9.41 -3.63
N GLY A 331 12.54 9.19 -4.72
CA GLY A 331 12.29 9.78 -6.04
C GLY A 331 10.86 9.61 -6.56
N PRO A 332 10.34 8.38 -6.69
CA PRO A 332 8.94 8.09 -7.00
C PRO A 332 7.90 8.96 -6.27
N PHE A 333 8.03 9.07 -4.96
CA PHE A 333 7.10 9.84 -4.12
C PHE A 333 7.23 11.35 -4.39
N LEU A 334 8.45 11.85 -4.54
CA LEU A 334 8.73 13.25 -4.84
C LEU A 334 8.20 13.69 -6.21
N ILE A 335 8.34 12.86 -7.25
CA ILE A 335 7.67 13.08 -8.55
C ILE A 335 6.14 13.15 -8.36
N GLY A 336 5.60 12.33 -7.45
CA GLY A 336 4.20 12.36 -7.05
C GLY A 336 3.80 13.71 -6.47
N ILE A 337 4.57 14.23 -5.51
CA ILE A 337 4.34 15.54 -4.89
C ILE A 337 4.34 16.65 -5.95
N ILE A 338 5.35 16.67 -6.83
CA ILE A 338 5.46 17.66 -7.91
C ILE A 338 4.24 17.60 -8.83
N THR A 339 3.85 16.39 -9.24
CA THR A 339 2.65 16.16 -10.08
C THR A 339 1.37 16.61 -9.35
N GLY A 340 1.24 16.30 -8.06
CA GLY A 340 0.10 16.66 -7.23
C GLY A 340 -0.04 18.17 -7.00
N ILE A 341 1.07 18.87 -6.78
CA ILE A 341 1.12 20.34 -6.71
C ILE A 341 0.65 20.90 -8.05
N TYR A 342 1.31 20.51 -9.14
CA TYR A 342 0.98 20.96 -10.49
C TYR A 342 -0.51 20.80 -10.80
N MET A 343 -1.06 19.60 -10.61
CA MET A 343 -2.47 19.34 -10.94
C MET A 343 -3.47 20.09 -10.04
N THR A 344 -3.06 20.49 -8.83
CA THR A 344 -3.93 21.18 -7.86
C THR A 344 -3.86 22.70 -7.97
N THR A 345 -2.75 23.25 -8.49
CA THR A 345 -2.51 24.70 -8.61
C THR A 345 -2.55 25.21 -10.04
N LYS A 346 -2.59 24.33 -11.05
CA LYS A 346 -2.65 24.74 -12.46
C LYS A 346 -3.85 25.66 -12.75
N THR A 347 -3.57 26.76 -13.43
CA THR A 347 -4.56 27.65 -14.05
C THR A 347 -4.80 27.24 -15.50
N ASP A 348 -3.73 26.87 -16.20
CA ASP A 348 -3.73 26.44 -17.60
C ASP A 348 -3.35 24.97 -17.75
N ARG A 349 -3.73 24.38 -18.89
CA ARG A 349 -3.35 23.01 -19.27
C ARG A 349 -1.86 22.96 -19.65
N LEU A 350 -1.18 21.89 -19.26
CA LEU A 350 0.20 21.61 -19.71
C LEU A 350 0.21 21.35 -21.22
N ILE A 351 -0.75 20.55 -21.67
CA ILE A 351 -0.85 20.10 -23.06
C ILE A 351 -1.71 21.08 -23.85
N LYS A 352 -1.06 21.97 -24.60
CA LYS A 352 -1.72 22.97 -25.45
C LYS A 352 -2.02 22.41 -26.83
N GLN A 353 -1.15 21.55 -27.36
CA GLN A 353 -1.24 21.02 -28.73
C GLN A 353 -1.20 19.50 -28.77
N ARG A 354 -1.88 18.89 -29.75
CA ARG A 354 -1.97 17.42 -29.90
C ARG A 354 -0.62 16.74 -30.12
N TRP A 355 0.33 17.39 -30.78
CA TRP A 355 1.67 16.81 -30.98
C TRP A 355 2.43 16.67 -29.66
N GLN A 356 2.25 17.58 -28.70
CA GLN A 356 2.86 17.48 -27.37
C GLN A 356 2.35 16.23 -26.65
N ALA A 357 1.03 15.98 -26.75
CA ALA A 357 0.43 14.75 -26.25
C ALA A 357 1.06 13.51 -26.90
N ALA A 358 1.15 13.50 -28.23
CA ALA A 358 1.67 12.37 -29.01
C ALA A 358 3.14 12.07 -28.68
N VAL A 359 3.99 13.11 -28.61
CA VAL A 359 5.41 12.98 -28.24
C VAL A 359 5.53 12.43 -26.82
N GLY A 360 4.79 12.98 -25.86
CA GLY A 360 4.88 12.48 -24.49
C GLY A 360 4.35 11.05 -24.33
N TRP A 361 3.31 10.66 -25.09
CA TRP A 361 2.84 9.26 -25.13
C TRP A 361 3.91 8.32 -25.68
N PHE A 362 4.52 8.68 -26.82
CA PHE A 362 5.60 7.91 -27.43
C PHE A 362 6.80 7.78 -26.48
N CYS A 363 7.26 8.90 -25.90
CA CYS A 363 8.35 8.91 -24.94
C CYS A 363 8.04 8.08 -23.69
N SER A 364 6.84 8.19 -23.12
CA SER A 364 6.47 7.46 -21.90
C SER A 364 6.39 5.96 -22.13
N LEU A 365 5.73 5.52 -23.19
CA LEU A 365 5.61 4.10 -23.52
C LEU A 365 6.95 3.48 -23.91
N SER A 366 7.77 4.20 -24.70
CA SER A 366 9.10 3.76 -25.07
C SER A 366 10.02 3.66 -23.86
N LEU A 367 9.95 4.63 -22.94
CA LEU A 367 10.73 4.61 -21.70
C LEU A 367 10.32 3.43 -20.80
N MET A 368 9.03 3.18 -20.63
CA MET A 368 8.55 2.03 -19.85
C MET A 368 9.02 0.70 -20.45
N ALA A 369 8.91 0.54 -21.78
CA ALA A 369 9.40 -0.65 -22.48
C ALA A 369 10.92 -0.83 -22.34
N LEU A 370 11.68 0.26 -22.50
CA LEU A 370 13.13 0.27 -22.34
C LEU A 370 13.54 -0.13 -20.92
N LEU A 371 12.87 0.37 -19.89
CA LEU A 371 13.20 0.02 -18.50
C LEU A 371 12.94 -1.47 -18.22
N VAL A 372 11.83 -2.02 -18.71
CA VAL A 372 11.54 -3.47 -18.58
C VAL A 372 12.58 -4.31 -19.31
N GLU A 373 12.94 -3.92 -20.54
CA GLU A 373 13.93 -4.65 -21.34
C GLU A 373 15.34 -4.57 -20.75
N MET A 374 15.76 -3.39 -20.29
CA MET A 374 17.07 -3.22 -19.66
C MET A 374 17.21 -4.04 -18.37
N ALA A 375 16.12 -4.28 -17.65
CA ALA A 375 16.16 -5.18 -16.49
C ALA A 375 16.44 -6.64 -16.88
N TYR A 376 15.98 -7.07 -18.06
CA TYR A 376 16.29 -8.40 -18.61
C TYR A 376 17.74 -8.47 -19.10
N ILE A 377 18.21 -7.44 -19.80
CA ILE A 377 19.58 -7.36 -20.31
C ILE A 377 20.60 -7.34 -19.15
N LEU A 378 20.30 -6.63 -18.06
CA LEU A 378 21.15 -6.49 -16.88
C LEU A 378 20.83 -7.51 -15.77
N LYS A 379 20.31 -8.69 -16.14
CA LYS A 379 19.90 -9.72 -15.16
C LYS A 379 21.07 -10.37 -14.43
N ASP A 380 22.24 -10.44 -15.04
CA ASP A 380 23.37 -11.15 -14.47
C ASP A 380 24.07 -10.33 -13.38
N THR A 381 24.69 -11.01 -12.40
CA THR A 381 25.44 -10.31 -11.36
C THR A 381 26.78 -9.86 -11.92
N PRO A 382 27.11 -8.56 -11.87
CA PRO A 382 28.36 -8.08 -12.43
C PRO A 382 29.54 -8.50 -11.54
N SER A 383 30.62 -8.97 -12.15
CA SER A 383 31.85 -9.38 -11.42
C SER A 383 32.66 -8.20 -10.88
N TYR A 384 32.37 -6.99 -11.34
CA TYR A 384 33.02 -5.73 -10.98
C TYR A 384 31.99 -4.59 -10.96
N PRO A 385 32.27 -3.44 -10.32
CA PRO A 385 31.38 -2.29 -10.35
C PRO A 385 31.03 -1.89 -11.80
N SER A 386 29.76 -2.07 -12.18
CA SER A 386 29.30 -1.92 -13.55
C SER A 386 28.51 -0.63 -13.73
N ILE A 387 28.97 0.26 -14.61
CA ILE A 387 28.31 1.54 -14.92
C ILE A 387 26.87 1.34 -15.43
N PRO A 388 26.58 0.42 -16.38
CA PRO A 388 25.21 0.15 -16.81
C PRO A 388 24.26 -0.26 -15.68
N HIS A 389 24.73 -1.11 -14.75
CA HIS A 389 23.95 -1.53 -13.58
C HIS A 389 23.70 -0.36 -12.63
N ALA A 390 24.73 0.46 -12.38
CA ALA A 390 24.64 1.64 -11.52
C ALA A 390 23.64 2.66 -12.07
N LEU A 391 23.74 2.99 -13.36
CA LEU A 391 22.82 3.93 -14.02
C LEU A 391 21.39 3.43 -14.00
N TYR A 392 21.18 2.16 -14.35
CA TYR A 392 19.85 1.55 -14.30
C TYR A 392 19.28 1.59 -12.88
N GLN A 393 20.02 1.13 -11.88
CA GLN A 393 19.55 1.08 -10.49
C GLN A 393 19.33 2.47 -9.87
N GLY A 394 20.10 3.48 -10.27
CA GLY A 394 19.88 4.86 -9.83
C GLY A 394 18.64 5.51 -10.46
N LEU A 395 18.37 5.24 -11.74
CA LEU A 395 17.40 6.03 -12.52
C LEU A 395 16.05 5.35 -12.74
N HIS A 396 15.99 4.02 -12.82
CA HIS A 396 14.80 3.32 -13.32
C HIS A 396 13.51 3.66 -12.55
N ARG A 397 13.59 3.81 -11.22
CA ARG A 397 12.42 4.15 -10.38
C ARG A 397 11.85 5.53 -10.71
N THR A 398 12.72 6.52 -10.80
CA THR A 398 12.34 7.92 -11.10
C THR A 398 11.87 8.06 -12.54
N LEU A 399 12.55 7.42 -13.49
CA LEU A 399 12.16 7.43 -14.91
C LEU A 399 10.80 6.75 -15.11
N TRP A 400 10.57 5.62 -14.43
CA TRP A 400 9.29 4.93 -14.45
C TRP A 400 8.16 5.84 -13.95
N THR A 401 8.33 6.50 -12.80
CA THR A 401 7.28 7.36 -12.27
C THR A 401 7.07 8.65 -13.05
N CYS A 402 8.09 9.16 -13.74
CA CYS A 402 7.93 10.22 -14.74
C CYS A 402 7.07 9.78 -15.93
N ALA A 403 7.25 8.56 -16.43
CA ALA A 403 6.40 8.01 -17.49
C ALA A 403 4.95 7.85 -17.01
N VAL A 404 4.74 7.30 -15.81
CA VAL A 404 3.39 7.13 -15.25
C VAL A 404 2.75 8.48 -14.91
N SER A 405 3.50 9.48 -14.44
CA SER A 405 2.96 10.81 -14.16
C SER A 405 2.48 11.49 -15.44
N TRP A 406 3.19 11.31 -16.56
CA TRP A 406 2.70 11.75 -17.87
C TRP A 406 1.39 11.08 -18.25
N ILE A 407 1.26 9.76 -18.09
CA ILE A 407 0.01 9.02 -18.34
C ILE A 407 -1.15 9.63 -17.53
N ILE A 408 -0.93 9.92 -16.25
CA ILE A 408 -1.91 10.55 -15.37
C ILE A 408 -2.29 11.94 -15.91
N VAL A 409 -1.30 12.81 -16.16
CA VAL A 409 -1.55 14.18 -16.66
C VAL A 409 -2.29 14.15 -18.00
N ALA A 410 -1.85 13.35 -18.96
CA ALA A 410 -2.51 13.21 -20.27
C ALA A 410 -3.97 12.74 -20.13
N CYS A 411 -4.25 11.78 -19.25
CA CYS A 411 -5.61 11.32 -19.01
C CYS A 411 -6.51 12.42 -18.39
N GLU A 412 -6.00 13.12 -17.39
CA GLU A 412 -6.78 14.13 -16.67
C GLU A 412 -6.93 15.44 -17.47
N GLU A 413 -6.02 15.74 -18.42
CA GLU A 413 -6.13 16.89 -19.34
C GLU A 413 -6.93 16.60 -20.62
N GLY A 414 -7.43 15.38 -20.80
CA GLY A 414 -8.31 15.00 -21.91
C GLY A 414 -7.60 14.41 -23.13
N TYR A 415 -6.30 14.15 -23.05
CA TYR A 415 -5.48 13.54 -24.09
C TYR A 415 -5.22 12.04 -23.86
N GLY A 416 -6.03 11.38 -23.03
CA GLY A 416 -5.88 9.96 -22.71
C GLY A 416 -6.60 8.98 -23.63
N GLY A 417 -7.54 9.44 -24.47
CA GLY A 417 -8.25 8.61 -25.45
C GLY A 417 -8.75 7.26 -24.89
N PHE A 418 -8.40 6.17 -25.58
CA PHE A 418 -8.71 4.80 -25.16
C PHE A 418 -8.15 4.45 -23.78
N ILE A 419 -6.91 4.85 -23.48
CA ILE A 419 -6.25 4.54 -22.22
C ILE A 419 -7.02 5.14 -21.04
N LYS A 420 -7.51 6.39 -21.17
CA LYS A 420 -8.38 6.98 -20.14
C LYS A 420 -9.66 6.16 -19.96
N SER A 421 -10.34 5.82 -21.06
CA SER A 421 -11.58 5.03 -21.01
C SER A 421 -11.37 3.69 -20.29
N PHE A 422 -10.28 2.99 -20.62
CA PHE A 422 -9.89 1.75 -19.96
C PHE A 422 -9.58 1.96 -18.48
N LEU A 423 -8.73 2.92 -18.12
CA LEU A 423 -8.30 3.16 -16.73
C LEU A 423 -9.44 3.69 -15.82
N CYS A 424 -10.45 4.33 -16.40
CA CYS A 424 -11.60 4.86 -15.67
C CYS A 424 -12.79 3.89 -15.65
N CYS A 425 -12.64 2.68 -16.21
CA CYS A 425 -13.71 1.70 -16.24
C CYS A 425 -14.27 1.43 -14.82
N GLY A 426 -15.60 1.36 -14.71
CA GLY A 426 -16.28 1.22 -13.42
C GLY A 426 -15.88 -0.03 -12.63
N ILE A 427 -15.38 -1.07 -13.30
CA ILE A 427 -14.87 -2.29 -12.67
C ILE A 427 -13.67 -2.03 -11.74
N TRP A 428 -12.87 -1.01 -12.04
CA TRP A 428 -11.68 -0.69 -11.24
C TRP A 428 -12.01 -0.01 -9.92
N ILE A 429 -13.16 0.66 -9.82
CA ILE A 429 -13.55 1.44 -8.64
C ILE A 429 -13.66 0.57 -7.39
N PRO A 430 -14.47 -0.50 -7.35
CA PRO A 430 -14.57 -1.35 -6.16
C PRO A 430 -13.25 -2.05 -5.82
N LEU A 431 -12.48 -2.49 -6.82
CA LEU A 431 -11.16 -3.11 -6.63
C LEU A 431 -10.14 -2.11 -6.04
N SER A 432 -10.15 -0.87 -6.51
CA SER A 432 -9.32 0.21 -5.96
C SER A 432 -9.72 0.57 -4.53
N ASN A 433 -11.00 0.42 -4.16
CA ASN A 433 -11.48 0.72 -2.80
C ASN A 433 -11.00 -0.28 -1.74
N ILE A 434 -10.64 -1.51 -2.14
CA ILE A 434 -10.15 -2.58 -1.25
C ILE A 434 -8.65 -2.85 -1.43
N SER A 435 -7.94 -2.04 -2.21
CA SER A 435 -6.57 -2.34 -2.65
C SER A 435 -5.57 -2.47 -1.50
N LEU A 436 -5.78 -1.75 -0.38
CA LEU A 436 -4.92 -1.85 0.80
C LEU A 436 -5.05 -3.23 1.46
N ALA A 437 -6.28 -3.72 1.62
CA ALA A 437 -6.53 -5.07 2.11
C ALA A 437 -5.94 -6.12 1.17
N CYS A 438 -6.13 -5.97 -0.14
CA CYS A 438 -5.51 -6.86 -1.12
C CYS A 438 -3.98 -6.88 -0.98
N TYR A 439 -3.35 -5.71 -0.86
CA TYR A 439 -1.91 -5.61 -0.69
C TYR A 439 -1.42 -6.33 0.58
N LEU A 440 -2.13 -6.22 1.70
CA LEU A 440 -1.68 -6.79 2.97
C LEU A 440 -1.94 -8.31 3.09
N ILE A 441 -3.03 -8.82 2.51
CA ILE A 441 -3.43 -10.22 2.68
C ILE A 441 -2.79 -11.17 1.65
N HIS A 442 -2.53 -10.71 0.42
CA HIS A 442 -2.07 -11.62 -0.65
C HIS A 442 -0.77 -12.37 -0.33
N PRO A 443 0.28 -11.78 0.30
CA PRO A 443 1.50 -12.53 0.59
C PRO A 443 1.22 -13.62 1.63
N LEU A 444 0.34 -13.34 2.60
CA LEU A 444 -0.07 -14.33 3.59
C LEU A 444 -0.79 -15.51 2.95
N LEU A 445 -1.69 -15.27 1.99
CA LEU A 445 -2.37 -16.35 1.24
C LEU A 445 -1.38 -17.19 0.43
N ILE A 446 -0.44 -16.53 -0.25
CA ILE A 446 0.61 -17.22 -1.03
C ILE A 446 1.48 -18.07 -0.10
N LEU A 447 1.88 -17.54 1.06
CA LEU A 447 2.69 -18.27 2.02
C LEU A 447 1.91 -19.46 2.62
N LEU A 448 0.63 -19.29 2.95
CA LEU A 448 -0.22 -20.39 3.44
C LEU A 448 -0.33 -21.52 2.41
N TYR A 449 -0.57 -21.16 1.15
CA TYR A 449 -0.60 -22.11 0.05
C TYR A 449 0.72 -22.89 -0.06
N ASN A 450 1.85 -22.18 -0.03
CA ASN A 450 3.18 -22.78 -0.15
C ASN A 450 3.56 -23.63 1.06
N GLY A 451 3.27 -23.18 2.28
CA GLY A 451 3.53 -23.93 3.50
C GLY A 451 2.70 -25.22 3.60
N ALA A 452 1.50 -25.22 3.03
CA ALA A 452 0.67 -26.43 2.94
C ALA A 452 1.12 -27.43 1.86
N GLN A 453 2.08 -27.06 0.99
CA GLN A 453 2.58 -27.97 -0.03
C GLN A 453 3.54 -29.00 0.58
N VAL A 454 3.27 -30.28 0.32
CA VAL A 454 4.18 -31.39 0.67
C VAL A 454 5.25 -31.59 -0.42
N THR A 455 4.98 -31.18 -1.66
CA THR A 455 5.89 -31.32 -2.80
C THR A 455 6.21 -29.96 -3.44
N PRO A 456 7.39 -29.80 -4.05
CA PRO A 456 7.72 -28.56 -4.76
C PRO A 456 6.75 -28.27 -5.90
N PHE A 457 6.39 -27.00 -6.08
CA PHE A 457 5.57 -26.57 -7.20
C PHE A 457 6.29 -26.78 -8.53
N ILE A 458 5.69 -27.57 -9.43
CA ILE A 458 6.18 -27.78 -10.79
C ILE A 458 5.68 -26.62 -11.66
N TYR A 459 6.63 -25.79 -12.12
CA TYR A 459 6.29 -24.66 -12.96
C TYR A 459 5.91 -25.10 -14.38
N THR A 460 4.73 -24.68 -14.80
CA THR A 460 4.33 -24.53 -16.20
C THR A 460 3.58 -23.21 -16.32
N ASP A 461 3.59 -22.59 -17.50
CA ASP A 461 2.87 -21.32 -17.71
C ASP A 461 1.38 -21.46 -17.35
N LEU A 462 0.79 -22.60 -17.71
CA LEU A 462 -0.60 -22.94 -17.39
C LEU A 462 -0.85 -23.03 -15.88
N ASN A 463 -0.03 -23.81 -15.14
CA ASN A 463 -0.17 -23.95 -13.69
C ASN A 463 0.02 -22.61 -12.98
N PHE A 464 0.98 -21.81 -13.45
CA PHE A 464 1.21 -20.47 -12.92
C PHE A 464 0.00 -19.56 -13.15
N MET A 465 -0.61 -19.59 -14.34
CA MET A 465 -1.83 -18.83 -14.62
C MET A 465 -3.00 -19.25 -13.73
N TYR A 466 -3.23 -20.56 -13.56
CA TYR A 466 -4.28 -21.06 -12.65
C TYR A 466 -4.05 -20.59 -11.22
N LEU A 467 -2.82 -20.70 -10.73
CA LEU A 467 -2.46 -20.25 -9.39
C LEU A 467 -2.60 -18.73 -9.23
N PHE A 468 -2.23 -17.95 -10.25
CA PHE A 468 -2.39 -16.50 -10.26
C PHE A 468 -3.85 -16.09 -10.15
N PHE A 469 -4.74 -16.61 -11.01
CA PHE A 469 -6.15 -16.27 -10.96
C PHE A 469 -6.80 -16.75 -9.65
N GLY A 470 -6.47 -17.96 -9.17
CA GLY A 470 -6.94 -18.47 -7.88
C GLY A 470 -6.51 -17.57 -6.71
N CYS A 471 -5.25 -17.11 -6.73
CA CYS A 471 -4.73 -16.17 -5.74
C CYS A 471 -5.43 -14.82 -5.79
N VAL A 472 -5.65 -14.26 -6.99
CA VAL A 472 -6.34 -12.97 -7.18
C VAL A 472 -7.78 -13.04 -6.67
N VAL A 473 -8.54 -14.06 -7.05
CA VAL A 473 -9.94 -14.24 -6.62
C VAL A 473 -10.00 -14.37 -5.10
N SER A 474 -9.18 -15.24 -4.50
CA SER A 474 -9.13 -15.43 -3.04
C SER A 474 -8.75 -14.14 -2.32
N THR A 475 -7.75 -13.42 -2.84
CA THR A 475 -7.32 -12.12 -2.32
C THR A 475 -8.47 -11.12 -2.33
N VAL A 476 -9.17 -10.96 -3.46
CA VAL A 476 -10.28 -9.99 -3.60
C VAL A 476 -11.42 -10.33 -2.63
N LEU A 477 -11.80 -11.60 -2.52
CA LEU A 477 -12.88 -12.05 -1.63
C LEU A 477 -12.56 -11.76 -0.16
N ILE A 478 -11.37 -12.16 0.30
CA ILE A 478 -10.96 -11.94 1.70
C ILE A 478 -10.75 -10.46 1.98
N SER A 479 -10.17 -9.72 1.04
CA SER A 479 -9.94 -8.28 1.16
C SER A 479 -11.23 -7.49 1.27
N TYR A 480 -12.27 -7.88 0.54
CA TYR A 480 -13.59 -7.30 0.69
C TYR A 480 -14.10 -7.42 2.14
N LEU A 481 -14.00 -8.62 2.74
CA LEU A 481 -14.38 -8.85 4.13
C LEU A 481 -13.54 -8.00 5.09
N LEU A 482 -12.22 -7.97 4.91
CA LEU A 482 -11.31 -7.20 5.75
C LEU A 482 -11.53 -5.69 5.64
N THR A 483 -11.79 -5.16 4.44
CA THR A 483 -12.07 -3.74 4.27
C THR A 483 -13.38 -3.34 4.94
N VAL A 484 -14.42 -4.19 4.83
CA VAL A 484 -15.73 -3.91 5.43
C VAL A 484 -15.70 -4.04 6.95
N LEU A 485 -15.02 -5.05 7.48
CA LEU A 485 -14.96 -5.33 8.92
C LEU A 485 -13.91 -4.48 9.65
N ILE A 486 -12.82 -4.08 8.99
CA ILE A 486 -11.67 -3.51 9.68
C ILE A 486 -11.31 -2.15 9.10
N GLU A 487 -11.04 -2.01 7.81
CA GLU A 487 -10.52 -0.74 7.26
C GLU A 487 -11.53 0.43 7.36
N ARG A 488 -12.77 0.21 6.95
CA ARG A 488 -13.81 1.25 6.85
C ARG A 488 -14.40 1.67 8.20
N PRO A 489 -14.65 0.78 9.16
CA PRO A 489 -15.25 1.16 10.45
C PRO A 489 -14.43 2.19 11.24
N TYR A 490 -13.10 2.23 11.06
CA TYR A 490 -12.21 3.20 11.72
C TYR A 490 -11.94 4.47 10.89
N PHE A 491 -12.54 4.62 9.71
CA PHE A 491 -12.30 5.74 8.79
C PHE A 491 -13.05 7.04 9.17
N PHE A 492 -13.79 7.08 10.28
CA PHE A 492 -14.68 8.21 10.55
C PHE A 492 -14.00 9.44 11.17
N LYS A 493 -14.31 10.59 10.56
CA LYS A 493 -14.04 11.94 11.09
C LYS A 493 -14.92 12.16 12.32
N LEU A 494 -14.29 12.35 13.47
CA LEU A 494 -14.89 13.15 14.55
C LEU A 494 -14.98 14.58 14.01
N THR A 495 -16.10 14.90 13.35
CA THR A 495 -16.51 16.29 13.11
C THR A 495 -17.25 16.80 14.31
#